data_AF-A0AAJ1P5T6-F1
#
_entry.id   AF-A0AAJ1P5T6-F1
#
_cell.length_a   1.000
_cell.length_b   1.000
_cell.length_c   1.000
_cell.angle_alpha   90.00
_cell.angle_beta   90.00
_cell.angle_gamma   90.00
#
_symmetry.space_group_name_H-M   'P 1'
#
loop_
_entity.id
_entity.type
_entity.pdbx_description
1 polymer ?
#
loop_
_entity_poly.entity_id
_entity_poly.type
_entity_poly.pdbx_seq_one_letter_code
_entity_poly.pdbx_strand_id
1 'polypeptide(L)'
;MLSHVKVLLTVRKRTLAPLADIEEIKINGLTYEAFNTSGGIGSMIDTYAGKVKNINYKTIRYPGHCEKMKFLMQDMKLGEDLETMVKIM
;
A
#
# COMPACT_ATOMS: atom_id res chain seq x y z
N MET A 1 -12.50 6.76 3.04
CA MET A 1 -12.38 5.75 1.98
C MET A 1 -10.93 5.71 1.50
N LEU A 2 -10.22 4.58 1.63
CA LEU A 2 -8.86 4.47 1.12
C LEU A 2 -8.89 4.64 -0.41
N SER A 3 -8.27 5.69 -0.92
CA SER A 3 -8.19 5.93 -2.36
C SER A 3 -7.27 4.93 -3.04
N HIS A 4 -7.61 4.53 -4.26
CA HIS A 4 -6.74 3.73 -5.12
C HIS A 4 -5.35 4.37 -5.29
N VAL A 5 -4.33 3.52 -5.47
CA VAL A 5 -2.92 3.93 -5.58
C VAL A 5 -2.49 3.92 -7.04
N LYS A 6 -1.93 5.03 -7.53
CA LYS A 6 -1.33 5.09 -8.87
C LYS A 6 0.12 4.63 -8.80
N VAL A 7 0.50 3.73 -9.69
CA VAL A 7 1.88 3.22 -9.83
C VAL A 7 2.32 3.27 -11.29
N LEU A 8 3.63 3.33 -11.54
CA LEU A 8 4.20 3.10 -12.88
C LEU A 8 4.84 1.71 -12.85
N LEU A 9 4.30 0.77 -13.63
CA LEU A 9 4.85 -0.57 -13.74
C LEU A 9 5.02 -0.91 -15.21
N THR A 10 6.20 -1.39 -15.60
CA THR A 10 6.52 -1.70 -17.01
C THR A 10 6.17 -0.54 -17.93
N VAL A 11 6.62 0.68 -17.57
CA VAL A 11 6.36 1.96 -18.27
C VAL A 11 4.88 2.32 -18.46
N ARG A 12 3.95 1.60 -17.84
CA ARG A 12 2.50 1.85 -17.91
C ARG A 12 1.97 2.29 -16.56
N LYS A 13 1.13 3.34 -16.56
CA LYS A 13 0.39 3.76 -15.38
C LYS A 13 -0.63 2.68 -15.03
N ARG A 14 -0.68 2.27 -13.77
CA ARG A 14 -1.67 1.33 -13.23
C ARG A 14 -2.29 1.89 -11.97
N THR A 15 -3.52 1.46 -11.70
CA THR A 15 -4.25 1.78 -10.49
C THR A 15 -4.41 0.50 -9.68
N LEU A 16 -3.90 0.50 -8.45
CA LEU A 16 -3.95 -0.64 -7.54
C LEU A 16 -4.87 -0.33 -6.36
N ALA A 17 -5.46 -1.39 -5.79
CA ALA A 17 -6.16 -1.28 -4.52
C ALA A 17 -5.16 -1.00 -3.38
N PRO A 18 -5.57 -0.27 -2.35
CA PRO A 18 -4.79 -0.21 -1.11
C PRO A 18 -4.73 -1.60 -0.46
N LEU A 19 -3.70 -1.84 0.36
CA LEU A 19 -3.40 -3.13 0.99
C LEU A 19 -3.15 -4.26 -0.03
N ALA A 20 -2.87 -3.94 -1.30
CA ALA A 20 -2.51 -4.89 -2.34
C ALA A 20 -0.99 -4.98 -2.52
N ASP A 21 -0.58 -5.91 -3.39
CA ASP A 21 0.82 -6.07 -3.82
C ASP A 21 1.78 -6.30 -2.65
N ILE A 22 1.41 -7.20 -1.74
CA ILE A 22 2.25 -7.59 -0.60
C ILE A 22 3.49 -8.31 -1.14
N GLU A 23 4.66 -7.85 -0.74
CA GLU A 23 5.92 -8.51 -0.98
C GLU A 23 6.71 -8.68 0.33
N GLU A 24 7.46 -9.77 0.44
CA GLU A 24 8.42 -9.98 1.52
C GLU A 24 9.71 -9.24 1.20
N ILE A 25 10.23 -8.49 2.18
CA ILE A 25 11.56 -7.87 2.10
C ILE A 25 12.38 -8.24 3.32
N LYS A 26 13.71 -8.32 3.14
CA LYS A 26 14.66 -8.57 4.23
C LYS A 26 15.58 -7.38 4.39
N ILE A 27 15.63 -6.82 5.60
CA ILE A 27 16.50 -5.70 5.95
C ILE A 27 17.28 -6.10 7.20
N ASN A 28 18.61 -6.16 7.09
CA ASN A 28 19.52 -6.53 8.18
C ASN A 28 19.16 -7.88 8.84
N GLY A 29 18.80 -8.88 8.03
CA GLY A 29 18.43 -10.21 8.52
C GLY A 29 17.02 -10.33 9.12
N LEU A 30 16.29 -9.21 9.24
CA LEU A 30 14.90 -9.19 9.69
C LEU A 30 13.94 -9.20 8.50
N THR A 31 12.84 -9.95 8.64
CA THR A 31 11.78 -10.04 7.64
C THR A 31 10.72 -8.98 7.87
N TYR A 32 10.30 -8.33 6.78
CA TYR A 32 9.22 -7.37 6.73
C TYR A 32 8.31 -7.65 5.54
N GLU A 33 7.16 -7.00 5.53
CA GLU A 33 6.26 -6.94 4.39
C GLU A 33 6.18 -5.50 3.87
N ALA A 34 6.13 -5.34 2.55
CA ALA A 34 5.87 -4.07 1.89
C ALA A 34 4.61 -4.18 1.04
N PHE A 35 3.71 -3.20 1.16
CA PHE A 35 2.45 -3.19 0.40
C PHE A 35 2.00 -1.76 0.11
N ASN A 36 1.11 -1.61 -0.88
CA ASN A 36 0.56 -0.32 -1.24
C ASN A 36 -0.39 0.21 -0.16
N THR A 37 -0.21 1.46 0.26
CA THR A 37 -1.15 2.18 1.12
C THR A 37 -1.79 3.33 0.36
N SER A 38 -2.93 3.86 0.84
CA SER A 38 -3.57 4.99 0.17
C SER A 38 -2.64 6.21 0.17
N GLY A 39 -2.15 6.60 -1.02
CA GLY A 39 -1.30 7.78 -1.24
C GLY A 39 0.13 7.46 -1.69
N GLY A 40 0.89 8.52 -2.02
CA GLY A 40 2.36 8.51 -1.91
C GLY A 40 3.23 8.59 -3.17
N ILE A 41 2.67 8.62 -4.37
CA ILE A 41 3.48 8.81 -5.60
C ILE A 41 3.28 10.19 -6.27
N GLY A 42 2.19 10.89 -5.95
CA GLY A 42 1.91 12.26 -6.41
C GLY A 42 2.18 12.46 -7.91
N SER A 43 2.93 13.51 -8.23
CA SER A 43 3.38 13.84 -9.58
C SER A 43 4.62 13.07 -10.05
N MET A 44 5.22 12.20 -9.21
CA MET A 44 6.46 11.50 -9.57
C MET A 44 6.30 10.58 -10.78
N ILE A 45 5.12 9.99 -10.97
CA ILE A 45 4.80 9.23 -12.19
C ILE A 45 5.01 10.08 -13.44
N ASP A 46 4.57 11.35 -13.41
CA ASP A 46 4.68 12.26 -14.55
C ASP A 46 6.11 12.80 -14.69
N THR A 47 6.74 13.19 -13.58
CA THR A 47 8.13 13.70 -13.55
C THR A 47 9.16 12.72 -14.10
N TYR A 48 8.93 11.42 -13.86
CA TYR A 48 9.82 10.33 -14.26
C TYR A 48 9.28 9.49 -15.42
N ALA A 49 8.20 9.94 -16.07
CA ALA A 49 7.69 9.29 -17.27
C ALA A 49 8.79 9.20 -18.35
N GLY A 50 8.98 8.00 -18.90
CA GLY A 50 10.03 7.71 -19.88
C GLY A 50 11.46 7.65 -19.33
N LYS A 51 11.70 8.01 -18.06
CA LYS A 51 13.03 7.96 -17.42
C LYS A 51 13.27 6.68 -16.64
N VAL A 52 12.20 6.04 -16.16
CA VAL A 52 12.29 4.81 -15.36
C VAL A 52 11.24 3.80 -15.79
N LYS A 53 11.56 2.51 -15.60
CA LYS A 53 10.65 1.41 -15.95
C LYS A 53 9.54 1.21 -14.93
N ASN A 54 9.87 1.37 -13.64
CA ASN A 54 8.96 1.12 -12.51
C ASN A 54 9.10 2.22 -11.46
N ILE A 55 7.97 2.65 -10.88
CA ILE A 55 7.88 3.50 -9.69
C ILE A 55 6.72 2.97 -8.85
N ASN A 56 7.02 2.61 -7.61
CA ASN A 56 6.04 2.15 -6.64
C ASN A 56 6.25 2.89 -5.31
N TYR A 57 5.15 3.10 -4.57
CA TYR A 57 5.16 3.63 -3.22
C TYR A 57 4.50 2.61 -2.30
N LYS A 58 5.27 2.14 -1.33
CA LYS A 58 4.86 1.09 -0.41
C LYS A 58 5.24 1.45 1.01
N THR A 59 4.45 0.96 1.94
CA THR A 59 4.71 1.04 3.37
C THR A 59 5.30 -0.27 3.85
N ILE A 60 6.38 -0.21 4.64
CA ILE A 60 7.03 -1.38 5.25
C ILE A 60 6.44 -1.62 6.64
N ARG A 61 6.09 -2.87 6.96
CA ARG A 61 5.58 -3.30 8.27
C ARG A 61 6.13 -4.67 8.65
N TYR A 62 5.93 -5.06 9.91
CA TYR A 62 6.22 -6.42 10.35
C TYR A 62 5.23 -7.43 9.74
N PRO A 63 5.63 -8.70 9.57
CA PRO A 63 4.78 -9.73 8.97
C PRO A 63 3.40 -9.84 9.62
N GLY A 64 2.37 -9.93 8.79
CA GLY A 64 0.98 -10.11 9.20
C GLY A 64 0.27 -8.82 9.60
N HIS A 65 0.85 -7.64 9.36
CA HIS A 65 0.16 -6.38 9.60
C HIS A 65 -0.90 -6.11 8.54
N CYS A 66 -0.58 -6.29 7.26
CA CYS A 66 -1.47 -6.07 6.12
C CYS A 66 -2.73 -6.94 6.19
N GLU A 67 -2.56 -8.21 6.58
CA GLU A 67 -3.67 -9.14 6.80
C GLU A 67 -4.61 -8.66 7.91
N LYS A 68 -4.05 -8.28 9.07
CA LYS A 68 -4.84 -7.72 10.18
C LYS A 68 -5.59 -6.45 9.77
N MET A 69 -4.95 -5.58 9.00
CA MET A 69 -5.61 -4.37 8.48
C MET A 69 -6.75 -4.72 7.52
N LYS A 70 -6.59 -5.72 6.65
CA LYS A 70 -7.69 -6.20 5.78
C LYS A 70 -8.84 -6.73 6.61
N PHE A 71 -8.56 -7.56 7.61
CA PHE A 71 -9.58 -8.10 8.50
C PHE A 71 -10.39 -6.99 9.18
N LEU A 72 -9.72 -6.01 9.80
CA LEU A 72 -10.39 -4.89 10.46
C LEU A 72 -11.21 -4.05 9.47
N MET A 73 -10.64 -3.71 8.32
CA MET A 73 -11.26 -2.76 7.40
C MET A 73 -12.34 -3.39 6.52
N GLN A 74 -12.15 -4.64 6.10
CA GLN A 74 -13.00 -5.34 5.11
C GLN A 74 -13.95 -6.32 5.79
N ASP A 75 -13.42 -7.25 6.60
CA ASP A 75 -14.22 -8.32 7.18
C ASP A 75 -15.09 -7.80 8.33
N MET A 76 -14.52 -6.94 9.19
CA MET A 76 -15.25 -6.26 10.27
C MET A 76 -15.93 -4.96 9.81
N LYS A 77 -15.73 -4.55 8.56
CA LYS A 77 -16.28 -3.32 7.96
C LYS A 77 -15.94 -2.02 8.71
N LEU A 78 -14.90 -2.01 9.54
CA LEU A 78 -14.50 -0.81 10.29
C LEU A 78 -13.89 0.28 9.39
N GLY A 79 -13.62 -0.02 8.12
CA GLY A 79 -13.27 0.99 7.13
C GLY A 79 -14.39 2.02 6.86
N GLU A 80 -15.63 1.70 7.22
CA GLU A 80 -16.81 2.57 7.14
C GLU A 80 -17.06 3.33 8.47
N ASP A 81 -16.54 2.80 9.58
CA ASP A 81 -16.59 3.40 10.93
C ASP A 81 -15.17 3.62 11.47
N LEU A 82 -14.54 4.67 10.94
CA LEU A 82 -13.18 5.03 11.32
C LEU A 82 -13.08 5.46 12.79
N GLU A 83 -14.16 5.95 13.40
CA GLU A 83 -14.16 6.33 14.81
C GLU A 83 -13.98 5.11 15.70
N THR A 84 -14.76 4.05 15.48
CA THR A 84 -14.61 2.79 16.20
C THR A 84 -13.28 2.14 15.91
N MET A 85 -12.84 2.14 14.63
CA MET A 85 -11.55 1.59 14.24
C MET A 85 -10.38 2.20 15.02
N VAL A 86 -10.37 3.53 15.18
CA VAL A 86 -9.32 4.25 15.92
C VAL A 86 -9.36 3.92 17.41
N LYS A 87 -10.53 3.66 18.00
CA LYS A 87 -10.64 3.33 19.44
C LYS A 87 -10.09 1.96 19.81
N ILE A 88 -10.06 1.02 18.87
CA ILE A 88 -9.64 -0.37 19.13
C ILE A 88 -8.19 -0.67 18.71
N MET A 89 -7.53 0.28 18.02
CA MET A 89 -6.14 0.21 17.59
C MET A 89 -5.23 0.92 18.57
#